data_AF-A0A5S9P3D2-F1
#
_entry.id   AF-A0A5S9P3D2-F1
#
_cell.length_a   1.000
_cell.length_b   1.000
_cell.length_c   1.000
_cell.angle_alpha   90.00
_cell.angle_beta   90.00
_cell.angle_gamma   90.00
#
_symmetry.space_group_name_H-M   'P 1'
#
loop_
_entity.id
_entity.type
_entity.pdbx_description
1 polymer ?
#
loop_
_entity_poly.entity_id
_entity_poly.type
_entity_poly.pdbx_seq_one_letter_code
_entity_poly.pdbx_strand_id
1 'polypeptide(L)'
;MSVHAPPHAVAAATTTGKRRPCAAPMAKARHGPARRLPMLLIALATGTLLPPIDRSGAQMITHSSSPSRPAQSHPYVGMWVTLDGHVRHELLPNGRYDEARGSRQSAYQGRYEVRGNHVDYWDDTGFTADGTFVDADTLHHGGMVFRRER
;
A
#
# COMPACT_ATOMS: atom_id res chain seq x y z
N MET A 1 -2.57 -66.10 -4.03
CA MET A 1 -1.56 -66.77 -3.20
C MET A 1 -0.23 -66.70 -3.93
N SER A 2 0.82 -66.23 -3.24
CA SER A 2 2.26 -66.30 -3.59
C SER A 2 2.75 -65.47 -4.80
N VAL A 3 3.31 -64.26 -4.61
CA VAL A 3 4.65 -63.84 -4.12
C VAL A 3 5.79 -63.96 -5.15
N HIS A 4 6.30 -62.83 -5.65
CA HIS A 4 7.74 -62.50 -5.59
C HIS A 4 7.98 -61.04 -6.01
N ALA A 5 8.78 -60.34 -5.22
CA ALA A 5 9.16 -58.93 -5.38
C ALA A 5 10.58 -58.82 -6.04
N PRO A 6 11.08 -57.60 -6.35
CA PRO A 6 12.17 -57.28 -7.31
C PRO A 6 13.56 -57.24 -6.66
N PRO A 7 14.69 -56.98 -7.37
CA PRO A 7 15.23 -55.61 -7.51
C PRO A 7 16.15 -55.34 -8.75
N HIS A 8 16.89 -54.21 -8.75
CA HIS A 8 18.00 -53.75 -9.63
C HIS A 8 17.58 -52.78 -10.77
N ALA A 9 18.18 -51.60 -11.01
CA ALA A 9 19.45 -51.00 -10.58
C ALA A 9 19.30 -49.45 -10.51
N VAL A 10 19.71 -48.75 -9.46
CA VAL A 10 21.01 -48.10 -9.19
C VAL A 10 21.70 -47.42 -10.40
N ALA A 11 21.75 -46.08 -10.40
CA ALA A 11 22.94 -45.30 -10.74
C ALA A 11 22.83 -43.87 -10.18
N ALA A 12 23.73 -43.57 -9.25
CA ALA A 12 23.97 -42.25 -8.69
C ALA A 12 24.90 -41.44 -9.60
N ALA A 13 24.76 -40.11 -9.59
CA ALA A 13 25.86 -39.20 -9.88
C ALA A 13 25.69 -37.91 -9.09
N THR A 14 26.34 -37.91 -7.93
CA THR A 14 26.69 -36.74 -7.12
C THR A 14 27.63 -35.84 -7.93
N THR A 15 27.34 -34.54 -8.05
CA THR A 15 28.40 -33.54 -8.27
C THR A 15 28.33 -32.49 -7.17
N THR A 16 29.33 -32.61 -6.31
CA THR A 16 29.72 -31.68 -5.26
C THR A 16 30.62 -30.59 -5.84
N GLY A 17 30.41 -29.36 -5.38
CA GLY A 17 31.48 -28.38 -5.19
C GLY A 17 31.28 -27.06 -5.95
N LYS A 18 31.73 -25.90 -5.46
CA LYS A 18 32.38 -25.54 -4.19
C LYS A 18 32.47 -24.01 -4.16
N ARG A 19 31.77 -23.40 -3.20
CA ARG A 19 32.15 -22.25 -2.34
C ARG A 19 33.03 -21.09 -2.88
N ARG A 20 32.46 -19.87 -2.62
CA ARG A 20 33.05 -18.60 -2.10
C ARG A 20 33.65 -17.61 -3.13
N PRO A 21 33.81 -16.29 -2.83
CA PRO A 21 33.55 -15.54 -1.58
C PRO A 21 32.80 -14.17 -1.71
N CYS A 22 32.43 -13.63 -0.53
CA CYS A 22 32.30 -12.21 -0.12
C CYS A 22 32.17 -11.07 -1.15
N ALA A 23 31.06 -10.33 -1.06
CA ALA A 23 31.01 -8.86 -1.11
C ALA A 23 29.70 -8.41 -0.42
N ALA A 24 29.77 -8.04 0.86
CA ALA A 24 29.72 -6.66 1.34
C ALA A 24 28.27 -6.17 1.63
N PRO A 25 27.88 -5.99 2.90
CA PRO A 25 26.67 -5.25 3.25
C PRO A 25 26.93 -3.74 3.15
N MET A 26 26.30 -3.06 2.19
CA MET A 26 26.26 -1.59 2.21
C MET A 26 25.22 -1.12 3.22
N ALA A 27 25.72 -0.84 4.43
CA ALA A 27 25.06 -0.05 5.43
C ALA A 27 24.65 1.31 4.84
N LYS A 28 23.34 1.56 4.74
CA LYS A 28 22.84 2.90 4.45
C LYS A 28 22.96 3.73 5.73
N ALA A 29 23.84 4.72 5.66
CA ALA A 29 24.21 5.62 6.73
C ALA A 29 22.99 6.24 7.42
N ARG A 30 22.91 6.06 8.74
CA ARG A 30 22.33 7.06 9.64
C ARG A 30 23.22 8.30 9.56
N HIS A 31 22.68 9.50 9.71
CA HIS A 31 23.26 10.73 10.29
C HIS A 31 22.51 11.95 9.73
N GLY A 32 21.90 12.74 10.62
CA GLY A 32 21.38 14.08 10.28
C GLY A 32 20.48 14.64 11.39
N PRO A 33 20.74 15.84 11.95
CA PRO A 33 20.58 16.11 13.38
C PRO A 33 19.21 16.60 13.84
N ALA A 34 18.93 16.30 15.11
CA ALA A 34 17.90 16.91 15.94
C ALA A 34 18.01 18.45 15.91
N ARG A 35 16.97 19.13 15.43
CA ARG A 35 16.78 20.56 15.64
C ARG A 35 16.01 20.75 16.94
N ARG A 36 16.73 20.96 18.03
CA ARG A 36 16.22 21.65 19.23
C ARG A 36 16.45 23.14 19.03
N LEU A 37 15.42 23.97 19.22
CA LEU A 37 15.50 25.37 19.68
C LEU A 37 14.07 25.97 19.74
N PRO A 38 13.80 27.02 20.51
CA PRO A 38 13.63 27.03 21.96
C PRO A 38 12.21 27.44 22.40
N MET A 39 11.91 27.10 23.64
CA MET A 39 10.81 27.61 24.45
C MET A 39 10.89 29.15 24.55
N LEU A 40 9.83 29.86 24.15
CA LEU A 40 9.62 31.27 24.49
C LEU A 40 8.36 31.38 25.36
N LEU A 41 8.58 31.69 26.64
CA LEU A 41 7.58 32.19 27.58
C LEU A 41 7.38 33.71 27.37
N ILE A 42 6.36 34.28 28.04
CA ILE A 42 6.00 35.71 28.23
C ILE A 42 4.79 36.11 27.35
N ALA A 43 3.67 36.69 27.81
CA ALA A 43 3.30 37.38 29.06
C ALA A 43 1.78 37.21 29.38
N LEU A 44 1.45 37.31 30.68
CA LEU A 44 0.11 37.62 31.18
C LEU A 44 -0.26 39.08 30.85
N ALA A 45 -1.49 39.30 30.38
CA ALA A 45 -2.16 40.61 30.46
C ALA A 45 -3.63 40.40 30.85
N THR A 46 -4.01 40.96 31.99
CA THR A 46 -5.37 41.02 32.53
C THR A 46 -6.17 42.15 31.88
N GLY A 47 -7.42 41.89 31.52
CA GLY A 47 -8.38 42.93 31.10
C GLY A 47 -9.76 42.35 30.84
N THR A 48 -10.72 42.60 31.74
CA THR A 48 -12.12 42.18 31.64
C THR A 48 -13.01 43.30 31.11
N LEU A 49 -13.79 43.04 30.04
CA LEU A 49 -15.17 43.56 29.86
C LEU A 49 -15.88 42.81 28.69
N LEU A 50 -17.09 42.28 28.93
CA LEU A 50 -17.96 41.59 27.95
C LEU A 50 -19.00 42.55 27.34
N PRO A 51 -19.45 42.29 26.10
CA PRO A 51 -20.91 42.15 25.86
C PRO A 51 -21.31 40.97 24.93
N PRO A 52 -22.62 40.64 24.82
CA PRO A 52 -23.10 39.30 24.47
C PRO A 52 -23.61 39.09 23.02
N ILE A 53 -23.66 37.80 22.62
CA ILE A 53 -24.49 37.12 21.60
C ILE A 53 -24.25 37.47 20.12
N ASP A 54 -23.81 36.47 19.34
CA ASP A 54 -24.56 36.06 18.14
C ASP A 54 -24.61 34.52 18.05
N ARG A 55 -25.82 33.99 17.86
CA ARG A 55 -26.09 32.61 17.48
C ARG A 55 -25.78 32.47 15.99
N SER A 56 -24.73 31.74 15.61
CA SER A 56 -24.68 31.16 14.27
C SER A 56 -23.73 29.98 14.19
N GLY A 57 -24.28 28.84 13.77
CA GLY A 57 -23.53 27.87 12.97
C GLY A 57 -22.88 26.73 13.73
N ALA A 58 -23.63 25.65 13.90
CA ALA A 58 -23.05 24.33 13.69
C ALA A 58 -22.35 24.30 12.31
N GLN A 59 -21.06 24.00 12.28
CA GLN A 59 -20.33 23.37 11.18
C GLN A 59 -19.20 22.58 11.87
N MET A 60 -19.39 21.34 12.29
CA MET A 60 -19.57 20.14 11.46
C MET A 60 -18.82 20.19 10.13
N ILE A 61 -17.73 19.42 10.09
CA ILE A 61 -17.08 18.79 8.93
C ILE A 61 -16.71 19.70 7.74
N THR A 62 -15.58 20.39 7.82
CA THR A 62 -14.73 20.50 6.64
C THR A 62 -13.91 19.22 6.51
N HIS A 63 -14.55 18.16 6.00
CA HIS A 63 -13.79 17.13 5.29
C HIS A 63 -13.05 17.86 4.19
N SER A 64 -11.73 18.00 4.37
CA SER A 64 -10.79 18.55 3.40
C SER A 64 -11.14 18.00 2.02
N SER A 65 -11.80 18.82 1.21
CA SER A 65 -12.16 18.47 -0.15
C SER A 65 -10.85 18.45 -0.92
N SER A 66 -10.23 17.27 -0.95
CA SER A 66 -9.06 17.03 -1.79
C SER A 66 -9.44 17.45 -3.21
N PRO A 67 -8.63 18.26 -3.91
CA PRO A 67 -8.95 18.66 -5.27
C PRO A 67 -9.22 17.40 -6.10
N SER A 68 -10.39 17.34 -6.74
CA SER A 68 -10.78 16.26 -7.64
C SER A 68 -9.77 16.21 -8.78
N ARG A 69 -8.86 15.23 -8.72
CA ARG A 69 -7.87 15.00 -9.76
C ARG A 69 -8.63 14.66 -11.05
N PRO A 70 -8.19 15.15 -12.23
CA PRO A 70 -8.80 14.77 -13.50
C PRO A 70 -8.88 13.24 -13.59
N ALA A 71 -9.99 12.76 -14.13
CA ALA A 71 -10.24 11.33 -14.25
C ALA A 71 -9.05 10.65 -14.93
N GLN A 72 -8.50 9.62 -14.30
CA GLN A 72 -7.39 8.85 -14.85
C GLN A 72 -7.92 8.04 -16.04
N SER A 73 -7.43 8.35 -17.23
CA SER A 73 -7.71 7.58 -18.44
C SER A 73 -6.69 6.45 -18.59
N HIS A 74 -6.90 5.32 -17.91
CA HIS A 74 -6.15 4.09 -18.13
C HIS A 74 -7.09 2.87 -18.09
N PRO A 75 -6.78 1.78 -18.81
CA PRO A 75 -7.68 0.62 -18.90
C PRO A 75 -7.86 -0.13 -17.57
N TYR A 76 -6.98 0.12 -16.59
CA TYR A 76 -6.94 -0.61 -15.33
C TYR A 76 -7.98 -0.17 -14.28
N VAL A 77 -8.79 0.87 -14.55
CA VAL A 77 -9.86 1.34 -13.62
C VAL A 77 -10.91 0.26 -13.44
N GLY A 78 -11.17 -0.20 -12.22
CA GLY A 78 -12.17 -1.22 -11.91
C GLY A 78 -11.77 -2.09 -10.72
N MET A 79 -12.51 -3.16 -10.49
CA MET A 79 -12.32 -4.05 -9.34
C MET A 79 -11.32 -5.18 -9.65
N TRP A 80 -10.44 -5.44 -8.69
CA TRP A 80 -9.39 -6.44 -8.71
C TRP A 80 -9.54 -7.32 -7.48
N VAL A 81 -9.64 -8.63 -7.65
CA VAL A 81 -9.99 -9.56 -6.57
C VAL A 81 -8.98 -10.69 -6.51
N THR A 82 -8.56 -11.10 -5.32
CA THR A 82 -7.70 -12.28 -5.17
C THR A 82 -8.45 -13.56 -5.58
N LEU A 83 -7.70 -14.61 -5.93
CA LEU A 83 -8.28 -15.91 -6.36
C LEU A 83 -9.27 -16.51 -5.36
N ASP A 84 -9.07 -16.27 -4.07
CA ASP A 84 -9.92 -16.73 -2.98
C ASP A 84 -11.07 -15.76 -2.63
N GLY A 85 -11.14 -14.61 -3.29
CA GLY A 85 -12.17 -13.59 -3.03
C GLY A 85 -11.98 -12.84 -1.70
N HIS A 86 -10.92 -13.09 -0.95
CA HIS A 86 -10.75 -12.53 0.38
C HIS A 86 -10.37 -11.05 0.34
N VAL A 87 -9.64 -10.60 -0.69
CA VAL A 87 -9.26 -9.20 -0.87
C VAL A 87 -9.87 -8.67 -2.16
N ARG A 88 -10.54 -7.52 -2.06
CA ARG A 88 -11.10 -6.78 -3.18
C ARG A 88 -10.45 -5.41 -3.22
N HIS A 89 -9.92 -5.03 -4.37
CA HIS A 89 -9.14 -3.82 -4.58
C HIS A 89 -9.71 -3.08 -5.78
N GLU A 90 -10.31 -1.92 -5.55
CA GLU A 90 -10.92 -1.11 -6.59
C GLU A 90 -10.01 0.05 -6.97
N LEU A 91 -9.70 0.16 -8.25
CA LEU A 91 -9.06 1.34 -8.83
C LEU A 91 -10.15 2.27 -9.38
N LEU A 92 -10.42 3.38 -8.70
CA LEU A 92 -11.47 4.33 -9.10
C LEU A 92 -10.97 5.29 -10.18
N PRO A 93 -11.85 5.78 -11.07
CA PRO A 93 -11.47 6.69 -12.16
C PRO A 93 -10.96 8.05 -11.66
N ASN A 94 -11.25 8.44 -10.41
CA ASN A 94 -10.75 9.68 -9.81
C ASN A 94 -9.29 9.58 -9.31
N GLY A 95 -8.59 8.46 -9.57
CA GLY A 95 -7.22 8.24 -9.09
C GLY A 95 -7.13 7.85 -7.62
N ARG A 96 -8.24 7.40 -7.02
CA ARG A 96 -8.30 6.82 -5.67
C ARG A 96 -8.46 5.31 -5.73
N TYR A 97 -7.92 4.60 -4.76
CA TYR A 97 -8.20 3.18 -4.62
C TYR A 97 -8.93 2.90 -3.31
N ASP A 98 -9.69 1.81 -3.28
CA ASP A 98 -10.33 1.25 -2.10
C ASP A 98 -10.00 -0.24 -2.00
N GLU A 99 -9.49 -0.69 -0.87
CA GLU A 99 -9.23 -2.11 -0.62
C GLU A 99 -10.09 -2.61 0.53
N ALA A 100 -10.90 -3.64 0.28
CA ALA A 100 -11.64 -4.39 1.27
C ALA A 100 -10.98 -5.75 1.54
N ARG A 101 -10.99 -6.18 2.80
CA ARG A 101 -10.46 -7.49 3.24
C ARG A 101 -11.50 -8.23 4.06
N GLY A 102 -11.97 -9.37 3.56
CA GLY A 102 -13.01 -10.17 4.18
C GLY A 102 -14.25 -9.33 4.48
N SER A 103 -14.62 -9.21 5.76
CA SER A 103 -15.75 -8.41 6.22
C SER A 103 -15.46 -6.91 6.40
N ARG A 104 -14.17 -6.51 6.37
CA ARG A 104 -13.79 -5.11 6.54
C ARG A 104 -13.74 -4.42 5.18
N GLN A 105 -14.76 -3.62 4.91
CA GLN A 105 -14.80 -2.69 3.78
C GLN A 105 -13.79 -1.55 4.02
N SER A 106 -13.20 -1.03 2.93
CA SER A 106 -12.30 0.13 2.98
C SER A 106 -11.18 -0.02 4.03
N ALA A 107 -10.58 -1.20 4.09
CA ALA A 107 -9.44 -1.50 4.96
C ALA A 107 -8.25 -0.58 4.66
N TYR A 108 -8.01 -0.28 3.39
CA TYR A 108 -7.03 0.69 2.91
C TYR A 108 -7.61 1.58 1.83
N GLN A 109 -7.23 2.86 1.86
CA GLN A 109 -7.72 3.86 0.93
C GLN A 109 -6.65 4.90 0.70
N GLY A 110 -6.52 5.31 -0.55
CA GLY A 110 -5.56 6.34 -0.88
C GLY A 110 -5.63 6.76 -2.31
N ARG A 111 -4.55 7.40 -2.75
CA ARG A 111 -4.33 7.75 -4.15
C ARG A 111 -3.42 6.74 -4.81
N TYR A 112 -3.53 6.63 -6.12
CA TYR A 112 -2.61 5.84 -6.92
C TYR A 112 -2.18 6.59 -8.19
N GLU A 113 -1.15 6.08 -8.85
CA GLU A 113 -0.66 6.57 -10.13
C GLU A 113 -0.17 5.39 -10.97
N VAL A 114 -0.61 5.32 -12.22
CA VAL A 114 -0.18 4.29 -13.17
C VAL A 114 0.87 4.86 -14.12
N ARG A 115 1.97 4.12 -14.30
CA ARG A 115 3.08 4.43 -15.20
C ARG A 115 3.35 3.22 -16.09
N GLY A 116 2.78 3.22 -17.30
CA GLY A 116 2.84 2.06 -18.18
C GLY A 116 2.08 0.89 -17.55
N ASN A 117 2.80 -0.15 -17.15
CA ASN A 117 2.27 -1.31 -16.45
C ASN A 117 2.59 -1.32 -14.94
N HIS A 118 3.22 -0.28 -14.41
CA HIS A 118 3.48 -0.13 -12.98
C HIS A 118 2.42 0.74 -12.32
N VAL A 119 2.08 0.47 -11.07
CA VAL A 119 1.19 1.30 -10.25
C VAL A 119 1.85 1.60 -8.91
N ASP A 120 1.88 2.88 -8.56
CA ASP A 120 2.35 3.39 -7.28
C ASP A 120 1.14 3.81 -6.44
N TYR A 121 1.15 3.43 -5.16
CA TYR A 121 0.09 3.71 -4.19
C TYR A 121 0.62 4.57 -3.06
N TRP A 122 -0.22 5.52 -2.63
CA TRP A 122 0.00 6.31 -1.43
C TRP A 122 -1.30 6.34 -0.64
N ASP A 123 -1.30 5.61 0.47
CA ASP A 123 -2.41 5.55 1.41
C ASP A 123 -2.51 6.84 2.22
N ASP A 124 -3.72 7.18 2.66
CA ASP A 124 -3.98 8.38 3.47
C ASP A 124 -3.30 8.32 4.86
N THR A 125 -2.93 7.12 5.33
CA THR A 125 -2.14 6.92 6.56
C THR A 125 -0.64 7.15 6.38
N GLY A 126 -0.17 7.38 5.15
CA GLY A 126 1.25 7.59 4.84
C GLY A 126 2.03 6.32 4.47
N PHE A 127 1.35 5.17 4.31
CA PHE A 127 1.94 3.97 3.75
C PHE A 127 2.06 4.09 2.23
N THR A 128 3.15 3.57 1.67
CA THR A 128 3.35 3.51 0.21
C THR A 128 3.50 2.07 -0.22
N ALA A 129 2.91 1.74 -1.35
CA ALA A 129 3.02 0.41 -1.93
C ALA A 129 3.13 0.52 -3.45
N ASP A 130 3.51 -0.57 -4.08
CA ASP A 130 3.67 -0.65 -5.52
C ASP A 130 3.08 -1.94 -6.06
N GLY A 131 2.80 -1.96 -7.35
CA GLY A 131 2.28 -3.11 -8.05
C GLY A 131 2.58 -3.07 -9.54
N THR A 132 2.42 -4.22 -10.20
CA THR A 132 2.67 -4.36 -11.63
C THR A 132 1.53 -5.12 -12.28
N PHE A 133 0.95 -4.53 -13.32
CA PHE A 133 0.06 -5.21 -14.24
C PHE A 133 0.88 -6.14 -15.14
N VAL A 134 0.69 -7.44 -14.97
CA VAL A 134 1.39 -8.46 -15.78
C VAL A 134 0.66 -8.65 -17.12
N ASP A 135 -0.66 -8.57 -17.09
CA ASP A 135 -1.53 -8.58 -18.26
C ASP A 135 -2.75 -7.67 -18.03
N ALA A 136 -3.72 -7.69 -18.95
CA ALA A 136 -4.92 -6.82 -18.84
C ALA A 136 -5.80 -7.17 -17.64
N ASP A 137 -5.75 -8.41 -17.16
CA ASP A 137 -6.63 -8.96 -16.14
C ASP A 137 -5.87 -9.47 -14.89
N THR A 138 -4.55 -9.28 -14.81
CA THR A 138 -3.70 -9.73 -13.70
C THR A 138 -2.83 -8.60 -13.14
N LEU A 139 -2.99 -8.32 -11.84
CA LEU A 139 -2.21 -7.35 -11.07
C LEU A 139 -1.42 -8.07 -9.97
N HIS A 140 -0.11 -7.86 -9.94
CA HIS A 140 0.76 -8.28 -8.83
C HIS A 140 0.96 -7.10 -7.88
N HIS A 141 0.54 -7.26 -6.63
CA HIS A 141 0.62 -6.19 -5.63
C HIS A 141 0.73 -6.76 -4.22
N GLY A 142 1.64 -6.22 -3.39
CA GLY A 142 1.76 -6.61 -1.99
C GLY A 142 2.07 -8.11 -1.76
N GLY A 143 2.71 -8.77 -2.73
CA GLY A 143 2.96 -10.22 -2.70
C GLY A 143 1.75 -11.09 -3.06
N MET A 144 0.63 -10.47 -3.45
CA MET A 144 -0.60 -11.13 -3.87
C MET A 144 -0.81 -10.96 -5.38
N VAL A 145 -1.63 -11.85 -5.94
CA VAL A 145 -2.07 -11.80 -7.34
C VAL A 145 -3.57 -11.52 -7.34
N PHE A 146 -3.95 -10.44 -8.00
CA PHE A 146 -5.33 -10.05 -8.19
C PHE A 146 -5.75 -10.31 -9.63
N ARG A 147 -7.00 -10.72 -9.81
CA ARG A 147 -7.68 -10.87 -11.08
C ARG A 147 -8.73 -9.81 -11.27
N ARG A 148 -8.94 -9.38 -12.50
CA ARG A 148 -10.01 -8.44 -12.86
C ARG A 148 -11.39 -9.06 -12.57
N GLU A 149 -12.20 -8.35 -11.78
CA GLU A 149 -13.63 -8.66 -11.65
C GLU A 149 -14.31 -8.22 -12.97
N ARG A 150 -15.04 -9.14 -13.60
CA ARG A 150 -15.70 -8.94 -14.90
C ARG A 150 -17.20 -8.91 -14.74
#